data_AF-A0A2V8CMX4-F1
#
_entry.id   AF-A0A2V8CMX4-F1
#
_cell.length_a   1.000
_cell.length_b   1.000
_cell.length_c   1.000
_cell.angle_alpha   90.00
_cell.angle_beta   90.00
_cell.angle_gamma   90.00
#
_symmetry.space_group_name_H-M   'P 1'
#
loop_
_entity.id
_entity.type
_entity.pdbx_description
1 polymer ?
#
loop_
_entity_poly.entity_id
_entity_poly.type
_entity_poly.pdbx_seq_one_letter_code
_entity_poly.pdbx_strand_id
1 'polypeptide(L)'
;MQIVLVGHCNSSGNVVTLHGFTSSDGAYPSTAVIQGSEGLLYGTTAGGGASFAGTVFRMDTSGALTTLHMFANVDGAHPNGALVQASDGSFYGTTAGGDPNLAGTVYR
;
A
#
# COMPACT_ATOMS: atom_id res chain seq x y z
N MET A 1 -6.69 17.46 8.82
CA MET A 1 -6.42 16.05 9.19
C MET A 1 -7.41 15.19 8.42
N GLN A 2 -6.99 14.62 7.29
CA GLN A 2 -7.86 13.81 6.43
C GLN A 2 -7.53 12.34 6.68
N ILE A 3 -8.48 11.62 7.27
CA ILE A 3 -8.38 10.17 7.50
C ILE A 3 -8.82 9.51 6.19
N VAL A 4 -7.96 8.71 5.56
CA VAL A 4 -8.31 7.90 4.37
C VAL A 4 -8.26 6.43 4.77
N LEU A 5 -9.30 5.68 4.42
CA LEU A 5 -9.67 4.40 5.04
C LEU A 5 -9.43 3.19 4.12
N VAL A 6 -9.05 2.06 4.71
CA VAL A 6 -9.26 0.73 4.12
C VAL A 6 -10.44 0.09 4.85
N GLY A 7 -11.50 -0.23 4.11
CA GLY A 7 -12.76 -0.71 4.67
C GLY A 7 -13.17 -2.08 4.13
N HIS A 8 -13.90 -2.83 4.95
CA HIS A 8 -14.59 -4.05 4.57
C HIS A 8 -16.10 -3.83 4.68
N CYS A 9 -16.88 -4.24 3.67
CA CYS A 9 -18.34 -4.28 3.74
C CYS A 9 -18.78 -5.64 4.27
N ASN A 10 -19.45 -5.71 5.42
CA ASN A 10 -20.01 -6.97 5.89
C ASN A 10 -21.24 -7.40 5.06
N SER A 11 -21.74 -8.63 5.28
CA SER A 11 -22.90 -9.19 4.56
C SER A 11 -24.19 -8.36 4.71
N SER A 12 -24.24 -7.43 5.65
CA SER A 12 -25.34 -6.51 5.89
C SER A 12 -25.09 -5.10 5.31
N GLY A 13 -24.02 -4.92 4.53
CA GLY A 13 -23.66 -3.67 3.88
C GLY A 13 -23.02 -2.61 4.79
N ASN A 14 -22.65 -2.97 6.02
CA ASN A 14 -21.97 -2.03 6.92
C ASN A 14 -20.49 -1.93 6.56
N VAL A 15 -20.01 -0.71 6.38
CA VAL A 15 -18.58 -0.40 6.22
C VAL A 15 -17.91 -0.42 7.59
N VAL A 16 -16.92 -1.27 7.75
CA VAL A 16 -16.06 -1.32 8.94
C VAL A 16 -14.69 -0.76 8.58
N THR A 17 -14.21 0.19 9.39
CA THR A 17 -12.84 0.68 9.31
C THR A 17 -11.89 -0.34 9.92
N LEU A 18 -10.93 -0.83 9.13
CA LEU A 18 -9.91 -1.75 9.61
C LEU A 18 -8.66 -1.00 10.11
N HIS A 19 -8.26 0.06 9.40
CA HIS A 19 -7.07 0.85 9.75
C HIS A 19 -7.21 2.30 9.32
N GLY A 20 -6.66 3.20 10.13
CA GLY A 20 -6.49 4.61 9.81
C GLY A 20 -5.01 4.93 9.64
N PHE A 21 -4.61 5.27 8.42
CA PHE A 21 -3.23 5.62 8.12
C PHE A 21 -2.80 6.97 8.73
N THR A 22 -1.53 7.05 9.06
CA THR A 22 -0.80 8.22 9.58
C THR A 22 0.44 8.49 8.74
N SER A 23 1.00 9.70 8.78
CA SER A 23 2.18 10.02 7.98
C SER A 23 3.37 9.05 8.19
N SER A 24 3.45 8.35 9.34
CA SER A 24 4.49 7.37 9.61
C SER A 24 4.29 6.02 8.89
N ASP A 25 3.08 5.54 8.71
CA ASP A 25 2.80 4.20 8.14
C ASP A 25 2.15 4.24 6.75
N GLY A 26 1.65 5.40 6.33
CA GLY A 26 1.22 5.67 4.97
C GLY A 26 0.30 6.88 4.84
N ALA A 27 0.11 7.36 3.62
CA ALA A 27 -0.86 8.40 3.32
C ALA A 27 -1.38 8.22 1.90
N TYR A 28 -2.64 8.61 1.68
CA TYR A 28 -3.27 8.47 0.37
C TYR A 28 -3.20 7.02 -0.17
N PRO A 29 -3.84 6.04 0.51
CA PRO A 29 -4.06 4.73 -0.11
C PRO A 29 -4.83 4.95 -1.41
N SER A 30 -4.15 4.77 -2.54
CA SER A 30 -4.60 5.21 -3.87
C SER A 30 -5.14 4.05 -4.71
N THR A 31 -4.99 2.82 -4.24
CA THR A 31 -5.28 1.60 -5.00
C THR A 31 -6.09 0.61 -4.18
N ALA A 32 -6.76 -0.32 -4.86
CA ALA A 32 -7.36 -1.47 -4.21
C ALA A 32 -6.29 -2.30 -3.49
N VAL A 33 -6.70 -2.98 -2.41
CA VAL A 33 -5.91 -4.06 -1.82
C VAL A 33 -6.13 -5.35 -2.62
N ILE A 34 -5.12 -6.22 -2.65
CA ILE A 34 -5.25 -7.59 -3.13
C ILE A 34 -5.13 -8.56 -1.97
N GLN A 35 -5.83 -9.69 -2.04
CA GLN A 35 -5.63 -10.77 -1.09
C GLN A 35 -4.55 -11.71 -1.64
N GLY A 36 -3.50 -11.90 -0.86
CA GLY A 36 -2.46 -12.88 -1.18
C GLY A 36 -2.90 -14.31 -0.91
N SER A 37 -2.13 -15.26 -1.43
CA SER A 37 -2.35 -16.72 -1.26
C SER A 37 -2.41 -17.18 0.19
N GLU A 38 -1.77 -16.45 1.10
CA GLU A 38 -1.75 -16.68 2.55
C GLU A 38 -2.92 -16.00 3.28
N GLY A 39 -3.81 -15.34 2.54
CA GLY A 39 -5.06 -14.78 3.05
C GLY A 39 -4.94 -13.37 3.63
N LEU A 40 -3.74 -12.75 3.60
CA LEU A 40 -3.53 -11.37 4.04
C LEU A 40 -3.87 -10.38 2.92
N LEU A 41 -4.23 -9.15 3.29
CA LEU A 41 -4.48 -8.04 2.37
C LEU A 41 -3.18 -7.27 2.14
N TYR A 42 -2.86 -6.96 0.89
CA TYR A 42 -1.67 -6.21 0.49
C TYR A 42 -2.07 -4.98 -0.28
N GLY A 43 -1.35 -3.89 -0.07
CA GLY A 43 -1.60 -2.66 -0.79
C GLY A 43 -0.47 -1.67 -0.64
N THR A 44 -0.71 -0.50 -1.23
CA THR A 44 0.24 0.60 -1.24
C THR A 44 -0.39 1.90 -0.79
N THR A 45 0.42 2.81 -0.28
CA THR A 45 0.05 4.20 -0.04
C THR A 45 0.94 5.11 -0.87
N ALA A 46 0.36 6.10 -1.56
CA ALA A 46 1.11 6.96 -2.47
C ALA A 46 1.98 8.01 -1.75
N GLY A 47 1.74 8.24 -0.46
CA GLY A 47 2.52 9.12 0.41
C GLY A 47 2.73 8.53 1.80
N GLY A 48 3.34 9.30 2.70
CA GLY A 48 3.75 8.80 4.02
C GLY A 48 5.11 8.09 4.00
N GLY A 49 5.53 7.60 5.18
CA GLY A 49 6.92 7.18 5.41
C GLY A 49 7.87 8.37 5.56
N ALA A 50 9.15 8.10 5.84
CA ALA A 50 10.15 9.12 6.18
C ALA A 50 10.35 10.18 5.08
N SER A 51 10.32 9.76 3.80
CA SER A 51 10.49 10.64 2.65
C SER A 51 9.17 11.08 2.01
N PHE A 52 8.03 10.72 2.63
CA PHE A 52 6.69 10.92 2.08
C PHE A 52 6.48 10.29 0.68
N ALA A 53 7.32 9.31 0.32
CA ALA A 53 7.36 8.67 -0.99
C ALA A 53 6.41 7.46 -1.12
N GLY A 54 5.70 7.10 -0.04
CA GLY A 54 4.74 6.00 -0.02
C GLY A 54 5.24 4.74 0.68
N THR A 55 4.31 3.83 0.96
CA THR A 55 4.60 2.55 1.63
C THR A 55 3.97 1.36 0.89
N VAL A 56 4.56 0.19 1.07
CA VAL A 56 3.93 -1.12 0.82
C VAL A 56 3.54 -1.70 2.18
N PHE A 57 2.32 -2.20 2.31
CA PHE A 57 1.84 -2.81 3.55
C PHE A 57 1.18 -4.16 3.30
N ARG A 58 1.14 -4.97 4.35
CA ARG A 58 0.21 -6.09 4.49
C ARG A 58 -0.66 -5.90 5.73
N MET A 59 -1.83 -6.51 5.76
CA MET A 59 -2.77 -6.42 6.87
C MET A 59 -3.60 -7.69 6.97
N ASP A 60 -3.93 -8.13 8.18
CA ASP A 60 -4.97 -9.14 8.36
C ASP A 60 -6.39 -8.53 8.33
N THR A 61 -7.42 -9.37 8.31
CA THR A 61 -8.82 -8.89 8.30
C THR A 61 -9.29 -8.32 9.64
N SER A 62 -8.45 -8.33 10.67
CA SER A 62 -8.72 -7.69 11.97
C SER A 62 -8.18 -6.25 12.04
N GLY A 63 -7.39 -5.83 11.04
CA GLY A 63 -6.80 -4.49 10.97
C GLY A 63 -5.34 -4.42 11.42
N ALA A 64 -4.68 -5.54 11.73
CA ALA A 64 -3.28 -5.54 12.13
C ALA A 64 -2.38 -5.27 10.92
N LEU A 65 -1.95 -4.01 10.75
CA LEU A 65 -1.10 -3.58 9.65
C LEU A 65 0.38 -3.83 9.94
N THR A 66 1.11 -4.28 8.92
CA THR A 66 2.57 -4.33 8.88
C THR A 66 3.06 -3.57 7.65
N THR A 67 3.87 -2.52 7.84
CA THR A 67 4.60 -1.90 6.75
C THR A 67 5.72 -2.83 6.30
N LEU A 68 5.68 -3.24 5.04
CA LEU A 68 6.69 -4.10 4.42
C LEU A 68 7.84 -3.29 3.82
N HIS A 69 7.52 -2.10 3.30
CA HIS A 69 8.50 -1.20 2.70
C HIS A 69 8.10 0.26 2.86
N MET A 70 9.10 1.12 3.03
CA MET A 70 8.96 2.57 2.95
C MET A 70 9.88 3.08 1.85
N PHE A 71 9.30 3.69 0.83
CA PHE A 71 10.08 4.26 -0.27
C PHE A 71 10.87 5.50 0.18
N ALA A 72 12.00 5.73 -0.48
CA ALA A 72 12.94 6.80 -0.17
C ALA A 72 13.35 7.63 -1.41
N ASN A 73 12.52 7.65 -2.46
CA ASN A 73 12.77 8.27 -3.78
C ASN A 73 13.86 7.58 -4.60
N VAL A 74 14.97 7.19 -3.98
CA VAL A 74 16.09 6.47 -4.62
C VAL A 74 15.68 5.10 -5.17
N ASP A 75 14.65 4.50 -4.58
CA ASP A 75 14.08 3.18 -4.91
C ASP A 75 12.67 3.28 -5.52
N GLY A 76 12.23 4.50 -5.81
CA GLY A 76 10.90 4.83 -6.33
C GLY A 76 10.11 5.73 -5.38
N ALA A 77 9.03 6.30 -5.89
CA ALA A 77 8.11 7.15 -5.14
C ALA A 77 6.71 7.13 -5.74
N HIS A 78 5.71 7.38 -4.90
CA HIS A 78 4.30 7.46 -5.27
C HIS A 78 3.80 6.19 -5.97
N PRO A 79 3.79 5.04 -5.27
CA PRO A 79 3.15 3.85 -5.79
C PRO A 79 1.68 4.14 -6.11
N ASN A 80 1.30 3.88 -7.36
CA ASN A 80 0.00 4.25 -7.93
C ASN A 80 -0.76 3.08 -8.56
N GLY A 81 -0.13 1.91 -8.67
CA GLY A 81 -0.72 0.69 -9.21
C GLY A 81 -1.04 -0.33 -8.12
N ALA A 82 -2.11 -1.09 -8.30
CA ALA A 82 -2.37 -2.24 -7.44
C ALA A 82 -1.24 -3.28 -7.58
N LEU A 83 -0.96 -3.98 -6.49
CA LEU A 83 0.00 -5.09 -6.52
C LEU A 83 -0.56 -6.27 -7.33
N VAL A 84 0.34 -7.07 -7.88
CA VAL A 84 0.04 -8.37 -8.49
C VAL A 84 0.83 -9.44 -7.77
N GLN A 85 0.16 -10.45 -7.21
CA GLN A 85 0.85 -11.66 -6.76
C GLN A 85 1.09 -12.57 -7.96
N ALA A 86 2.36 -12.86 -8.28
CA ALA A 86 2.71 -13.76 -9.36
C ALA A 86 2.76 -15.23 -8.89
N SER A 87 2.89 -16.16 -9.84
CA SER A 87 2.95 -17.60 -9.56
C SER A 87 4.18 -18.04 -8.76
N ASP A 88 5.21 -17.19 -8.68
CA ASP A 88 6.38 -17.40 -7.82
C ASP A 88 6.14 -17.01 -6.34
N GLY A 89 4.93 -16.54 -6.02
CA GLY A 89 4.52 -16.09 -4.69
C GLY A 89 4.90 -14.65 -4.36
N SER A 90 5.62 -13.95 -5.24
CA SER A 90 6.08 -12.57 -5.01
C SER A 90 5.05 -11.54 -5.45
N PHE A 91 5.10 -10.37 -4.83
CA PHE A 91 4.21 -9.25 -5.13
C PHE A 91 4.92 -8.22 -5.98
N TYR A 92 4.37 -7.93 -7.15
CA TYR A 92 4.94 -6.96 -8.09
C TYR A 92 4.11 -5.69 -8.10
N GLY A 93 4.76 -4.55 -8.24
CA GLY A 93 4.09 -3.26 -8.30
C GLY A 93 4.92 -2.21 -9.01
N THR A 94 4.36 -1.01 -9.12
CA THR A 94 5.00 0.13 -9.77
C THR A 94 5.00 1.37 -8.91
N THR A 95 6.05 2.18 -9.07
CA THR A 95 6.08 3.56 -8.58
C THR A 95 5.98 4.53 -9.75
N ALA A 96 5.33 5.67 -9.55
CA ALA A 96 5.11 6.68 -10.60
C ALA A 96 6.28 7.67 -10.75
N GLY A 97 7.27 7.61 -9.85
CA GLY A 97 8.43 8.49 -9.88
C GLY A 97 9.50 8.03 -8.91
N GLY A 98 10.36 8.96 -8.52
CA GLY A 98 11.50 8.74 -7.64
C GLY A 98 12.43 9.95 -7.73
N ASP A 99 13.72 9.71 -7.55
CA ASP A 99 14.75 10.71 -7.79
C ASP A 99 14.66 11.30 -9.22
N PRO A 100 15.29 12.46 -9.51
CA PRO A 100 15.10 13.21 -10.76
C PRO A 100 15.35 12.44 -12.07
N ASN A 101 16.08 11.32 -12.02
CA ASN A 101 16.35 10.46 -13.18
C ASN A 101 15.50 9.18 -13.19
N LEU A 102 14.60 9.00 -12.23
CA LEU A 102 13.77 7.82 -12.03
C LEU A 102 12.31 8.17 -12.26
N ALA A 103 11.85 8.05 -13.51
CA ALA A 103 10.47 8.31 -13.90
C ALA A 103 9.46 7.25 -13.37
N GLY A 104 9.94 6.26 -12.61
CA GLY A 104 9.18 5.17 -12.02
C GLY A 104 9.99 3.89 -11.97
N THR A 105 9.59 2.97 -11.09
CA THR A 105 10.19 1.63 -10.94
C THR A 105 9.13 0.55 -11.06
N VAL A 106 9.55 -0.63 -11.51
CA VAL A 106 8.86 -1.90 -11.21
C VAL A 106 9.61 -2.53 -10.05
N TYR A 107 8.89 -2.92 -8.99
CA TYR A 107 9.47 -3.58 -7.81
C TYR A 107 8.82 -4.95 -7.59
N ARG A 108 9.51 -5.75 -6.76
CA ARG A 108 9.08 -7.05 -6.25
C ARG A 108 9.33 -7.09 -4.73
#